data_AF-A0A7S4F2E1-F1
#
_entry.id   AF-A0A7S4F2E1-F1
#
_cell.length_a   1.000
_cell.length_b   1.000
_cell.length_c   1.000
_cell.angle_alpha   90.00
_cell.angle_beta   90.00
_cell.angle_gamma   90.00
#
_symmetry.space_group_name_H-M   'P 1'
#
loop_
_entity.id
_entity.type
_entity.pdbx_description
1 polymer ?
#
loop_
_entity_poly.entity_id
_entity_poly.type
_entity_poly.pdbx_seq_one_letter_code
_entity_poly.pdbx_strand_id
1 'polypeptide(L)'
;MPVASTLRLGRARAPVFRACASGLDSDMGTTFYQDSLCDEEEEACELPEDDEFTVAILGDLHLDPRKMEDYYAGREHFKPILEDATARGVNAALVSLGDLGESKSVRPEETAELFAGTSECHELAADFLGSFGVPYEVIGGNHDLEGIDEFSTDEENLEAFLRIHNKPTPQFSRLIADKTMLVGLCSTVFRSAKYTSHEVIIDDEQLRWFEKLLEDHPADEGWKLFVFSHAPPIGSGLRVLQENHVVNGCCWLNHSGGDTTRKFIELVRKHRCVKAWFSGHFHLGQDYEDSITFPTIPREVGPYPNRGSCVFAQTSVMRSGSSRDGRQQSRLLRGNKDGFQICTVQHSGDNAGAVRLDATITYKDTSHEVGVYAHEHAELKAKDNFIKVYSPSAGDECYISYDDEGSLDPTKGQCVDDGTIAWWHMSDGRVLGMYGEWPRSPLSLLLARPRARRIQLVAIFIPLPASVLSLSLFVKTPMRLALAPHLAVSAASSACIHIHNFRNFRTPLAYLLIPTIMHALSIFMLNACMQLLILRSRACLSCMHGSLSRCAHHLHSCHFSSVLSRASFP
;
A
#
# COMPACT_ATOMS: atom_id res chain seq x y z
N MET A 1 14.36 18.95 71.72
CA MET A 1 13.67 19.35 70.48
C MET A 1 14.28 18.60 69.32
N PRO A 2 13.54 17.73 68.63
CA PRO A 2 13.86 17.36 67.26
C PRO A 2 12.84 17.99 66.30
N VAL A 3 13.33 18.60 65.23
CA VAL A 3 12.54 19.19 64.16
C VAL A 3 12.06 18.07 63.25
N ALA A 4 10.75 17.87 63.18
CA ALA A 4 10.12 16.93 62.27
C ALA A 4 10.10 17.55 60.86
N SER A 5 10.84 16.96 59.90
CA SER A 5 10.68 17.27 58.48
C SER A 5 9.42 16.58 57.96
N THR A 6 8.42 17.37 57.61
CA THR A 6 7.20 16.90 56.97
C THR A 6 7.49 16.72 55.49
N LEU A 7 7.79 15.49 55.07
CA LEU A 7 7.79 15.09 53.66
C LEU A 7 6.36 15.22 53.13
N ARG A 8 6.09 16.28 52.39
CA ARG A 8 4.89 16.39 51.56
C ARG A 8 5.06 15.41 50.41
N LEU A 9 4.43 14.24 50.53
CA LEU A 9 4.11 13.38 49.39
C LEU A 9 3.18 14.19 48.47
N GLY A 10 3.75 14.83 47.46
CA GLY A 10 2.99 15.34 46.33
C GLY A 10 2.25 14.17 45.70
N ARG A 11 0.92 14.29 45.57
CA ARG A 11 0.14 13.39 44.73
C ARG A 11 0.63 13.59 43.30
N ALA A 12 1.43 12.66 42.78
CA ALA A 12 1.66 12.54 41.35
C ALA A 12 0.29 12.44 40.68
N ARG A 13 -0.11 13.48 39.94
CA ARG A 13 -1.22 13.38 39.01
C ARG A 13 -0.70 12.48 37.89
N ALA A 14 -1.28 11.29 37.74
CA ALA A 14 -1.02 10.51 36.54
C ALA A 14 -1.38 11.39 35.34
N PRO A 15 -0.50 11.51 34.31
CA PRO A 15 -0.83 12.18 33.07
C PRO A 15 -1.89 11.34 32.38
N VAL A 16 -3.15 11.59 32.74
CA VAL A 16 -4.27 11.16 31.92
C VAL A 16 -4.06 11.90 30.61
N PHE A 17 -3.97 11.18 29.49
CA PHE A 17 -4.24 11.75 28.16
C PHE A 17 -5.56 12.50 28.29
N ARG A 18 -5.50 13.80 28.63
CA ARG A 18 -6.67 14.64 28.67
C ARG A 18 -7.11 14.61 27.23
N ALA A 19 -8.21 13.91 26.98
CA ALA A 19 -8.93 14.05 25.74
C ALA A 19 -9.24 15.54 25.66
N CYS A 20 -8.39 16.29 24.95
CA CYS A 20 -8.71 17.65 24.57
C CYS A 20 -9.98 17.49 23.76
N ALA A 21 -11.10 17.89 24.36
CA ALA A 21 -12.41 17.90 23.73
C ALA A 21 -12.46 19.07 22.73
N SER A 22 -11.48 19.13 21.85
CA SER A 22 -11.29 20.18 20.88
C SER A 22 -11.86 19.64 19.55
N GLY A 23 -12.70 20.45 18.92
CA GLY A 23 -13.50 20.03 17.76
C GLY A 23 -12.65 19.67 16.54
N LEU A 24 -13.32 19.22 15.48
CA LEU A 24 -12.77 18.81 14.16
C LEU A 24 -11.64 19.69 13.58
N ASP A 25 -11.55 20.96 13.99
CA ASP A 25 -10.63 21.98 13.47
C ASP A 25 -9.55 22.41 14.49
N SER A 26 -9.43 21.74 15.63
CA SER A 26 -8.42 22.12 16.61
C SER A 26 -7.06 21.62 16.20
N ASP A 27 -6.26 22.53 15.66
CA ASP A 27 -4.81 22.36 15.60
C ASP A 27 -4.29 22.07 17.01
N MET A 28 -3.65 20.92 17.19
CA MET A 28 -3.00 20.51 18.43
C MET A 28 -1.71 21.31 18.69
N GLY A 29 -1.29 22.14 17.73
CA GLY A 29 -0.07 22.93 17.79
C GLY A 29 1.18 22.07 17.64
N THR A 30 2.32 22.74 17.61
CA THR A 30 3.64 22.11 17.49
C THR A 30 4.41 22.05 18.82
N THR A 31 3.84 22.57 19.90
CA THR A 31 4.45 22.71 21.24
C THR A 31 3.81 21.78 22.26
N PHE A 32 3.32 20.62 21.82
CA PHE A 32 2.50 19.72 22.64
C PHE A 32 3.12 19.38 24.00
N TYR A 33 4.40 19.03 24.04
CA TYR A 33 5.09 18.65 25.27
C TYR A 33 5.40 19.85 26.14
N GLN A 34 5.78 20.99 25.54
CA GLN A 34 5.83 22.25 26.27
C GLN A 34 4.50 22.56 26.95
N ASP A 35 3.39 22.46 26.23
CA ASP A 35 2.06 22.83 26.73
C ASP A 35 1.51 21.79 27.73
N SER A 36 1.91 20.52 27.62
CA SER A 36 1.46 19.45 28.52
C SER A 36 2.30 19.29 29.78
N LEU A 37 3.59 19.60 29.72
CA LEU A 37 4.54 19.39 30.83
C LEU A 37 4.88 20.67 31.58
N CYS A 38 4.67 21.85 30.99
CA CYS A 38 4.93 23.13 31.66
C CYS A 38 3.61 23.75 32.11
N ASP A 39 3.44 23.97 33.41
CA ASP A 39 2.37 24.82 33.93
C ASP A 39 2.79 26.28 33.72
N GLU A 40 1.97 27.09 33.05
CA GLU A 40 2.26 28.52 32.84
C GLU A 40 2.41 29.30 34.17
N GLU A 41 1.83 28.78 35.26
CA GLU A 41 1.91 29.39 36.60
C GLU A 41 3.13 28.92 37.42
N GLU A 42 3.73 27.78 37.08
CA GLU A 42 4.90 27.24 37.78
C GLU A 42 6.17 27.43 36.94
N GLU A 43 7.24 28.00 37.52
CA GLU A 43 8.51 28.23 36.80
C GLU A 43 9.24 26.93 36.37
N ALA A 44 8.71 25.75 36.71
CA ALA A 44 9.34 24.46 36.44
C ALA A 44 8.42 23.53 35.65
N CYS A 45 8.92 23.01 34.52
CA CYS A 45 8.23 21.96 33.76
C CYS A 45 8.46 20.58 34.41
N GLU A 46 7.47 19.71 34.34
CA GLU A 46 7.60 18.30 34.68
C GLU A 46 8.59 17.60 33.73
N LEU A 47 9.36 16.64 34.25
CA LEU A 47 10.21 15.79 33.43
C LEU A 47 9.34 14.72 32.77
N PRO A 48 9.55 14.41 31.47
CA PRO A 48 8.83 13.33 30.82
C PRO A 48 9.16 11.98 31.46
N GLU A 49 8.18 11.08 31.45
CA GLU A 49 8.39 9.68 31.82
C GLU A 49 9.21 8.96 30.72
N ASP A 50 9.90 7.87 31.07
CA ASP A 50 10.79 7.12 30.18
C ASP A 50 10.05 6.28 29.13
N ASP A 51 8.73 6.23 29.25
CA ASP A 51 7.80 5.58 28.34
C ASP A 51 7.25 6.53 27.27
N GLU A 52 7.48 7.85 27.36
CA GLU A 52 6.99 8.83 26.40
C GLU A 52 7.79 8.81 25.09
N PHE A 53 7.08 8.88 23.96
CA PHE A 53 7.69 8.90 22.63
C PHE A 53 6.91 9.72 21.61
N THR A 54 7.62 10.17 20.57
CA THR A 54 7.07 10.79 19.36
C THR A 54 7.73 10.24 18.10
N VAL A 55 6.93 9.95 17.08
CA VAL A 55 7.40 9.42 15.79
C VAL A 55 6.71 10.16 14.64
N ALA A 56 7.52 10.80 13.80
CA ALA A 56 7.07 11.31 12.51
C ALA A 56 7.11 10.18 11.47
N ILE A 57 6.03 10.01 10.71
CA ILE A 57 5.87 8.89 9.76
C ILE A 57 5.55 9.48 8.38
N LEU A 58 6.47 9.27 7.44
CA LEU A 58 6.39 9.81 6.08
C LEU A 58 6.02 8.71 5.09
N GLY A 59 4.99 8.95 4.27
CA GLY A 59 4.58 8.05 3.20
C GLY A 59 5.13 8.49 1.84
N ASP A 60 5.36 7.49 0.99
CA ASP A 60 5.72 7.53 -0.43
C ASP A 60 6.34 8.85 -0.87
N LEU A 61 7.63 9.02 -0.60
CA LEU A 61 8.30 10.30 -0.79
C LEU A 61 8.32 10.69 -2.27
N HIS A 62 8.65 9.78 -3.18
CA HIS A 62 8.77 10.04 -4.62
C HIS A 62 9.63 11.27 -4.94
N LEU A 63 10.75 11.42 -4.24
CA LEU A 63 11.63 12.59 -4.34
C LEU A 63 11.99 12.82 -5.80
N ASP A 64 11.81 14.08 -6.21
CA ASP A 64 12.18 14.58 -7.52
C ASP A 64 13.08 15.80 -7.28
N PRO A 65 14.40 15.73 -7.57
CA PRO A 65 15.33 16.81 -7.31
C PRO A 65 14.95 18.13 -8.02
N ARG A 66 14.06 18.08 -9.02
CA ARG A 66 13.52 19.25 -9.72
C ARG A 66 12.39 19.96 -8.95
N LYS A 67 11.80 19.31 -7.94
CA LYS A 67 10.59 19.74 -7.23
C LYS A 67 10.69 19.48 -5.73
N MET A 68 11.71 20.04 -5.09
CA MET A 68 12.01 19.78 -3.68
C MET A 68 11.19 20.63 -2.68
N GLU A 69 10.48 21.65 -3.17
CA GLU A 69 9.77 22.64 -2.37
C GLU A 69 8.74 22.05 -1.41
N ASP A 70 7.93 21.09 -1.87
CA ASP A 70 6.89 20.42 -1.06
C ASP A 70 7.53 19.66 0.12
N TYR A 71 8.68 19.03 -0.10
CA TYR A 71 9.38 18.26 0.93
C TYR A 71 10.05 19.15 1.95
N TYR A 72 10.65 20.26 1.52
CA TYR A 72 11.23 21.23 2.45
C TYR A 72 10.13 21.88 3.31
N ALA A 73 9.00 22.25 2.72
CA ALA A 73 7.84 22.73 3.49
C ALA A 73 7.36 21.66 4.48
N GLY A 74 7.16 20.42 4.01
CA GLY A 74 6.80 19.27 4.84
C GLY A 74 7.75 19.04 6.02
N ARG A 75 9.06 19.15 5.79
CA ARG A 75 10.09 19.06 6.83
C ARG A 75 9.98 20.19 7.85
N GLU A 76 9.84 21.44 7.41
CA GLU A 76 9.71 22.57 8.34
C GLU A 76 8.42 22.51 9.18
N HIS A 77 7.38 21.79 8.73
CA HIS A 77 6.20 21.51 9.55
C HIS A 77 6.48 20.51 10.70
N PHE A 78 7.37 19.54 10.48
CA PHE A 78 7.72 18.54 11.50
C PHE A 78 8.80 19.00 12.47
N LYS A 79 9.75 19.82 12.02
CA LYS A 79 10.89 20.23 12.85
C LYS A 79 10.47 20.81 14.21
N PRO A 80 9.53 21.76 14.30
CA PRO A 80 9.08 22.28 15.59
C PRO A 80 8.50 21.21 16.52
N ILE A 81 7.77 20.23 15.97
CA ILE A 81 7.16 19.12 16.73
C ILE A 81 8.25 18.23 17.34
N LEU A 82 9.27 17.90 16.53
CA LEU A 82 10.38 17.04 16.95
C LEU A 82 11.34 17.78 17.90
N GLU A 83 11.57 19.06 17.66
CA GLU A 83 12.36 19.94 18.54
C GLU A 83 11.68 20.10 19.91
N ASP A 84 10.35 20.27 19.95
CA ASP A 84 9.59 20.29 21.21
C ASP A 84 9.75 19.00 22.01
N ALA A 85 9.54 17.83 21.38
CA ALA A 85 9.73 16.54 22.04
C ALA A 85 11.15 16.37 22.58
N THR A 86 12.16 16.58 21.73
CA THR A 86 13.57 16.36 22.10
C THR A 86 14.07 17.36 23.15
N ALA A 87 13.64 18.63 23.08
CA ALA A 87 14.01 19.65 24.07
C ALA A 87 13.46 19.35 25.46
N ARG A 88 12.38 18.56 25.56
CA ARG A 88 11.81 18.09 26.83
C ARG A 88 12.39 16.77 27.32
N GLY A 89 13.18 16.07 26.50
CA GLY A 89 13.75 14.76 26.83
C GLY A 89 12.86 13.59 26.41
N VAL A 90 11.84 13.83 25.59
CA VAL A 90 11.02 12.78 24.98
C VAL A 90 11.77 12.19 23.79
N ASN A 91 11.77 10.87 23.70
CA ASN A 91 12.41 10.17 22.58
C ASN A 91 11.64 10.44 21.28
N ALA A 92 12.35 10.94 20.27
CA ALA A 92 11.79 11.26 18.97
C ALA A 92 12.47 10.47 17.85
N ALA A 93 11.71 10.04 16.85
CA ALA A 93 12.24 9.40 15.66
C ALA A 93 11.43 9.75 14.39
N LEU A 94 12.03 9.45 13.24
CA LEU A 94 11.40 9.54 11.93
C LEU A 94 11.32 8.14 11.30
N VAL A 95 10.22 7.79 10.65
CA VAL A 95 10.10 6.57 9.85
C VAL A 95 9.62 6.93 8.45
N SER A 96 10.38 6.54 7.43
CA SER A 96 9.95 6.60 6.02
C SER A 96 9.39 5.24 5.59
N LEU A 97 8.22 5.25 4.94
CA LEU A 97 7.53 4.06 4.45
C LEU A 97 7.96 3.64 3.03
N GLY A 98 9.05 4.19 2.51
CA GLY A 98 9.62 3.82 1.22
C GLY A 98 9.08 4.61 0.04
N ASP A 99 9.29 4.07 -1.16
CA ASP A 99 9.09 4.72 -2.45
C ASP A 99 9.77 6.09 -2.47
N LEU A 100 11.09 6.07 -2.35
CA LEU A 100 11.91 7.23 -2.01
C LEU A 100 12.07 8.20 -3.18
N GLY A 101 12.09 7.71 -4.42
CA GLY A 101 12.34 8.52 -5.62
C GLY A 101 11.22 8.46 -6.65
N GLU A 102 11.15 9.47 -7.52
CA GLU A 102 10.20 9.51 -8.64
C GLU A 102 10.48 8.36 -9.63
N SER A 103 9.44 7.57 -9.94
CA SER A 103 9.46 6.46 -10.91
C SER A 103 9.47 6.94 -12.37
N LYS A 104 10.26 7.97 -12.67
CA LYS A 104 10.48 8.55 -14.00
C LYS A 104 11.90 9.14 -14.07
N SER A 105 12.38 9.36 -15.28
CA SER A 105 13.62 10.12 -15.47
C SER A 105 13.49 11.55 -14.91
N VAL A 106 14.47 11.92 -14.10
CA VAL A 106 14.65 13.29 -13.62
C VAL A 106 15.44 14.15 -14.61
N ARG A 107 16.07 13.53 -15.62
CA ARG A 107 16.79 14.17 -16.72
C ARG A 107 16.27 13.67 -18.08
N PRO A 108 14.98 13.89 -18.43
CA PRO A 108 14.35 13.25 -19.59
C PRO A 108 14.95 13.65 -20.94
N GLU A 109 15.65 14.79 -21.02
CA GLU A 109 16.36 15.22 -22.23
C GLU A 109 17.71 14.50 -22.42
N GLU A 110 18.24 13.87 -21.35
CA GLU A 110 19.55 13.21 -21.34
C GLU A 110 19.43 11.69 -21.28
N THR A 111 18.48 11.18 -20.50
CA THR A 111 18.31 9.74 -20.23
C THR A 111 16.84 9.37 -20.02
N ALA A 112 16.49 8.14 -20.41
CA ALA A 112 15.19 7.55 -20.12
C ALA A 112 15.18 6.72 -18.82
N GLU A 113 16.33 6.61 -18.16
CA GLU A 113 16.52 5.83 -16.93
C GLU A 113 15.59 6.32 -15.82
N LEU A 114 15.07 5.38 -15.04
CA LEU A 114 14.25 5.70 -13.86
C LEU A 114 15.15 6.29 -12.77
N PHE A 115 14.65 7.29 -12.05
CA PHE A 115 15.37 7.84 -10.91
C PHE A 115 15.19 6.97 -9.66
N ALA A 116 13.98 6.46 -9.43
CA ALA A 116 13.70 5.57 -8.31
C ALA A 116 14.61 4.33 -8.27
N GLY A 117 15.09 3.99 -7.07
CA GLY A 117 15.95 2.83 -6.84
C GLY A 117 17.37 2.94 -7.40
N THR A 118 17.83 4.14 -7.76
CA THR A 118 19.24 4.42 -8.12
C THR A 118 20.05 4.85 -6.89
N SER A 119 21.38 4.76 -6.95
CA SER A 119 22.24 5.30 -5.89
C SER A 119 22.00 6.80 -5.67
N GLU A 120 21.84 7.57 -6.76
CA GLU A 120 21.56 9.02 -6.70
C GLU A 120 20.25 9.32 -5.95
N CYS A 121 19.22 8.52 -6.17
CA CYS A 121 17.96 8.61 -5.45
C CYS A 121 18.13 8.30 -3.96
N HIS A 122 18.81 7.21 -3.62
CA HIS A 122 19.03 6.83 -2.22
C HIS A 122 19.87 7.86 -1.47
N GLU A 123 20.87 8.46 -2.11
CA GLU A 123 21.68 9.54 -1.51
C GLU A 123 20.83 10.77 -1.22
N LEU A 124 20.03 11.22 -2.19
CA LEU A 124 19.09 12.34 -1.99
C LEU A 124 18.10 12.05 -0.85
N ALA A 125 17.58 10.82 -0.78
CA ALA A 125 16.65 10.41 0.26
C ALA A 125 17.33 10.35 1.64
N ALA A 126 18.55 9.82 1.73
CA ALA A 126 19.32 9.76 2.97
C ALA A 126 19.62 11.17 3.51
N ASP A 127 20.00 12.10 2.64
CA ASP A 127 20.24 13.51 2.99
C ASP A 127 18.95 14.19 3.47
N PHE A 128 17.85 13.98 2.75
CA PHE A 128 16.56 14.55 3.14
C PHE A 128 16.08 14.03 4.50
N LEU A 129 16.07 12.70 4.69
CA LEU A 129 15.63 12.06 5.94
C LEU A 129 16.55 12.43 7.12
N GLY A 130 17.86 12.50 6.89
CA GLY A 130 18.84 12.93 7.89
C GLY A 130 18.68 14.39 8.32
N SER A 131 18.01 15.22 7.52
CA SER A 131 17.85 16.65 7.79
C SER A 131 16.78 17.02 8.83
N PHE A 132 16.03 16.04 9.36
CA PHE A 132 15.00 16.26 10.39
C PHE A 132 15.56 16.45 11.80
N GLY A 133 16.85 16.18 12.03
CA GLY A 133 17.50 16.40 13.33
C GLY A 133 17.20 15.33 14.40
N VAL A 134 16.49 14.26 14.03
CA VAL A 134 16.22 13.09 14.87
C VAL A 134 16.69 11.82 14.16
N PRO A 135 16.92 10.70 14.89
CA PRO A 135 17.20 9.42 14.25
C PRO A 135 16.07 9.02 13.30
N TYR A 136 16.44 8.57 12.09
CA TYR A 136 15.46 8.05 11.13
C TYR A 136 15.63 6.55 10.90
N GLU A 137 14.53 5.90 10.58
CA GLU A 137 14.46 4.57 10.02
C GLU A 137 13.78 4.63 8.66
N VAL A 138 14.14 3.71 7.77
CA VAL A 138 13.57 3.61 6.43
C VAL A 138 13.36 2.14 6.05
N ILE A 139 12.26 1.88 5.37
CA ILE A 139 11.98 0.63 4.65
C ILE A 139 11.89 0.93 3.15
N GLY A 140 12.22 -0.05 2.33
CA GLY A 140 12.01 -0.01 0.88
C GLY A 140 10.57 -0.36 0.51
N GLY A 141 10.00 0.44 -0.39
CA GLY A 141 8.75 0.20 -1.10
C GLY A 141 8.96 -0.51 -2.43
N ASN A 142 7.95 -0.48 -3.29
CA ASN A 142 8.01 -1.16 -4.57
C ASN A 142 8.83 -0.41 -5.63
N HIS A 143 9.02 0.90 -5.48
CA HIS A 143 9.83 1.70 -6.41
C HIS A 143 11.32 1.77 -6.00
N ASP A 144 11.68 1.35 -4.79
CA ASP A 144 13.05 1.49 -4.28
C ASP A 144 14.04 0.49 -4.87
N LEU A 145 13.58 -0.48 -5.65
CA LEU A 145 14.44 -1.44 -6.36
C LEU A 145 14.39 -1.26 -7.90
N GLU A 146 13.83 -0.13 -8.37
CA GLU A 146 13.62 0.20 -9.79
C GLU A 146 14.86 0.65 -10.57
N GLY A 147 16.04 0.74 -9.93
CA GLY A 147 17.31 1.07 -10.58
C GLY A 147 17.81 -0.02 -11.52
N ILE A 148 17.01 -0.41 -12.49
CA ILE A 148 17.26 -1.48 -13.47
C ILE A 148 18.36 -1.15 -14.45
N ASP A 149 18.62 0.14 -14.65
CA ASP A 149 19.67 0.61 -15.55
C ASP A 149 21.04 0.68 -14.82
N GLU A 150 21.04 0.87 -13.50
CA GLU A 150 22.26 0.91 -12.68
C GLU A 150 22.65 -0.49 -12.16
N PHE A 151 21.68 -1.27 -11.68
CA PHE A 151 21.91 -2.56 -11.02
C PHE A 151 21.39 -3.73 -11.84
N SER A 152 22.17 -4.80 -11.90
CA SER A 152 21.82 -5.97 -12.69
C SER A 152 20.86 -6.91 -11.96
N THR A 153 20.88 -6.91 -10.61
CA THR A 153 20.02 -7.76 -9.78
C THR A 153 19.31 -6.98 -8.67
N ASP A 154 18.29 -7.61 -8.06
CA ASP A 154 17.59 -7.05 -6.90
C ASP A 154 18.54 -6.98 -5.68
N GLU A 155 19.45 -7.95 -5.54
CA GLU A 155 20.44 -8.02 -4.45
C GLU A 155 21.47 -6.89 -4.50
N GLU A 156 21.99 -6.58 -5.70
CA GLU A 156 22.92 -5.44 -5.88
C GLU A 156 22.25 -4.11 -5.54
N ASN A 157 20.99 -3.94 -5.96
CA ASN A 157 20.23 -2.73 -5.65
C ASN A 157 19.94 -2.64 -4.13
N LEU A 158 19.49 -3.74 -3.52
CA LEU A 158 19.26 -3.81 -2.09
C LEU A 158 20.55 -3.53 -1.29
N GLU A 159 21.71 -4.03 -1.73
CA GLU A 159 22.99 -3.73 -1.10
C GLU A 159 23.30 -2.22 -1.16
N ALA A 160 23.03 -1.56 -2.29
CA ALA A 160 23.20 -0.11 -2.40
C ALA A 160 22.25 0.65 -1.46
N PHE A 161 20.97 0.29 -1.43
CA PHE A 161 19.99 0.83 -0.48
C PHE A 161 20.47 0.70 0.97
N LEU A 162 20.89 -0.50 1.39
CA LEU A 162 21.36 -0.75 2.75
C LEU A 162 22.62 0.05 3.09
N ARG A 163 23.60 0.08 2.20
CA ARG A 163 24.86 0.81 2.40
C ARG A 163 24.61 2.31 2.54
N ILE A 164 23.80 2.90 1.66
CA ILE A 164 23.55 4.35 1.63
C ILE A 164 22.75 4.80 2.87
N HIS A 165 21.77 4.01 3.29
CA HIS A 165 20.99 4.29 4.51
C HIS A 165 21.66 3.76 5.80
N ASN A 166 22.88 3.25 5.72
CA ASN A 166 23.65 2.70 6.86
C ASN A 166 22.87 1.63 7.65
N LYS A 167 22.21 0.72 6.94
CA LYS A 167 21.39 -0.36 7.50
C LYS A 167 22.16 -1.69 7.43
N PRO A 168 22.17 -2.47 8.52
CA PRO A 168 22.77 -3.81 8.50
C PRO A 168 21.87 -4.85 7.80
N THR A 169 20.54 -4.60 7.79
CA THR A 169 19.52 -5.51 7.26
C THR A 169 18.36 -4.71 6.67
N PRO A 170 17.56 -5.29 5.75
CA PRO A 170 16.37 -4.64 5.18
C PRO A 170 15.34 -4.23 6.24
N GLN A 171 15.03 -5.14 7.14
CA GLN A 171 14.20 -4.89 8.32
C GLN A 171 14.93 -4.06 9.37
N PHE A 172 14.16 -3.42 10.26
CA PHE A 172 14.72 -2.74 11.44
C PHE A 172 13.87 -2.99 12.69
N SER A 173 14.51 -2.86 13.86
CA SER A 173 13.84 -2.73 15.15
C SER A 173 14.53 -1.65 15.98
N ARG A 174 13.78 -0.68 16.49
CA ARG A 174 14.27 0.42 17.33
C ARG A 174 13.47 0.51 18.62
N LEU A 175 14.13 0.40 19.76
CA LEU A 175 13.53 0.76 21.04
C LEU A 175 13.38 2.29 21.08
N ILE A 176 12.14 2.78 21.22
CA ILE A 176 11.83 4.22 21.26
C ILE A 176 11.45 4.70 22.66
N ALA A 177 10.97 3.81 23.52
CA ALA A 177 10.58 4.08 24.90
C ALA A 177 10.61 2.77 25.70
N ASP A 178 10.42 2.82 27.02
CA ASP A 178 10.37 1.59 27.83
C ASP A 178 9.36 0.58 27.24
N LYS A 179 9.89 -0.62 26.96
CA LYS A 179 9.19 -1.74 26.30
C LYS A 179 8.37 -1.35 25.07
N THR A 180 8.81 -0.33 24.33
CA THR A 180 8.10 0.19 23.17
C THR A 180 9.03 0.24 21.97
N MET A 181 8.65 -0.44 20.90
CA MET A 181 9.52 -0.72 19.76
C MET A 181 8.88 -0.35 18.42
N LEU A 182 9.68 0.26 17.55
CA LEU A 182 9.37 0.51 16.15
C LEU A 182 9.95 -0.65 15.32
N VAL A 183 9.15 -1.21 14.41
CA VAL A 183 9.51 -2.42 13.65
C VAL A 183 9.21 -2.19 12.16
N GLY A 184 10.21 -2.26 11.29
CA GLY A 184 10.03 -2.08 9.85
C GLY A 184 10.25 -3.35 9.04
N LEU A 185 9.39 -3.59 8.06
CA LEU A 185 9.50 -4.66 7.07
C LEU A 185 9.72 -4.06 5.68
N CYS A 186 10.76 -4.50 4.98
CA CYS A 186 11.24 -3.92 3.73
C CYS A 186 10.93 -4.83 2.53
N SER A 187 10.48 -4.25 1.41
CA SER A 187 10.43 -4.99 0.15
C SER A 187 11.84 -5.39 -0.28
N THR A 188 12.04 -6.64 -0.68
CA THR A 188 13.37 -7.15 -1.12
C THR A 188 13.37 -7.72 -2.53
N VAL A 189 12.23 -7.64 -3.23
CA VAL A 189 12.06 -8.21 -4.57
C VAL A 189 11.39 -7.20 -5.49
N PHE A 190 11.90 -7.09 -6.72
CA PHE A 190 11.30 -6.31 -7.80
C PHE A 190 11.31 -7.06 -9.13
N ARG A 191 12.49 -7.46 -9.63
CA ARG A 191 12.66 -8.14 -10.93
C ARG A 191 12.04 -9.54 -10.94
N SER A 192 12.15 -10.25 -9.81
CA SER A 192 11.67 -11.63 -9.70
C SER A 192 10.23 -11.75 -9.18
N ALA A 193 9.55 -10.62 -8.98
CA ALA A 193 8.14 -10.61 -8.58
C ALA A 193 7.27 -11.32 -9.63
N LYS A 194 6.43 -12.25 -9.17
CA LYS A 194 5.78 -13.24 -10.05
C LYS A 194 4.74 -12.65 -11.00
N TYR A 195 3.98 -11.64 -10.55
CA TYR A 195 2.86 -11.09 -11.32
C TYR A 195 3.05 -9.61 -11.66
N THR A 196 3.52 -8.80 -10.71
CA THR A 196 3.82 -7.40 -10.93
C THR A 196 5.06 -7.00 -10.14
N SER A 197 5.95 -6.24 -10.77
CA SER A 197 7.14 -5.68 -10.11
C SER A 197 6.79 -4.64 -9.03
N HIS A 198 5.53 -4.17 -9.02
CA HIS A 198 5.04 -3.22 -8.02
C HIS A 198 4.50 -3.89 -6.75
N GLU A 199 4.63 -5.21 -6.62
CA GLU A 199 4.23 -5.94 -5.42
C GLU A 199 5.26 -5.70 -4.30
N VAL A 200 4.77 -5.46 -3.08
CA VAL A 200 5.63 -5.37 -1.89
C VAL A 200 5.85 -6.77 -1.35
N ILE A 201 7.09 -7.24 -1.41
CA ILE A 201 7.45 -8.62 -1.05
C ILE A 201 8.42 -8.60 0.12
N ILE A 202 7.96 -9.12 1.26
CA ILE A 202 8.77 -9.43 2.43
C ILE A 202 9.22 -10.89 2.29
N ASP A 203 10.53 -11.11 2.22
CA ASP A 203 11.09 -12.45 2.11
C ASP A 203 10.90 -13.31 3.38
N ASP A 204 11.16 -14.61 3.22
CA ASP A 204 11.01 -15.58 4.30
C ASP A 204 11.96 -15.36 5.47
N GLU A 205 13.12 -14.73 5.26
CA GLU A 205 14.07 -14.45 6.34
C GLU A 205 13.54 -13.33 7.23
N GLN A 206 13.09 -12.23 6.64
CA GLN A 206 12.40 -11.14 7.35
C GLN A 206 11.15 -11.64 8.05
N LEU A 207 10.35 -12.51 7.42
CA LEU A 207 9.14 -13.06 8.03
C LEU A 207 9.44 -13.94 9.25
N ARG A 208 10.46 -14.81 9.16
CA ARG A 208 10.92 -15.61 10.32
C ARG A 208 11.48 -14.73 11.43
N TRP A 209 12.26 -13.72 11.07
CA TRP A 209 12.77 -12.74 12.03
C TRP A 209 11.63 -12.02 12.75
N PHE A 210 10.59 -11.59 12.01
CA PHE A 210 9.45 -10.90 12.59
C PHE A 210 8.66 -11.82 13.53
N GLU A 211 8.37 -13.07 13.13
CA GLU A 211 7.70 -14.04 14.01
C GLU A 211 8.48 -14.26 15.30
N LYS A 212 9.81 -14.42 15.22
CA LYS A 212 10.67 -14.54 16.40
C LYS A 212 10.64 -13.27 17.26
N LEU A 213 10.70 -12.09 16.66
CA LEU A 213 10.65 -10.81 17.38
C LEU A 213 9.36 -10.71 18.19
N LEU A 214 8.22 -11.10 17.61
CA LEU A 214 6.93 -11.08 18.31
C LEU A 214 6.84 -12.11 19.45
N GLU A 215 7.55 -13.23 19.35
CA GLU A 215 7.65 -14.24 20.40
C GLU A 215 8.55 -13.79 21.56
N ASP A 216 9.65 -13.10 21.25
CA ASP A 216 10.59 -12.59 22.24
C ASP A 216 10.09 -11.34 22.99
N HIS A 217 9.05 -10.67 22.47
CA HIS A 217 8.52 -9.41 23.02
C HIS A 217 7.00 -9.52 23.25
N PRO A 218 6.54 -10.39 24.16
CA PRO A 218 5.12 -10.65 24.32
C PRO A 218 4.42 -9.54 25.12
N ALA A 219 3.11 -9.40 24.89
CA ALA A 219 2.32 -8.30 25.47
C ALA A 219 2.14 -8.41 26.99
N ASP A 220 2.10 -9.63 27.52
CA ASP A 220 1.99 -9.91 28.96
C ASP A 220 3.22 -9.48 29.76
N GLU A 221 4.37 -9.33 29.09
CA GLU A 221 5.55 -8.67 29.63
C GLU A 221 5.54 -7.15 29.45
N GLY A 222 4.49 -6.58 28.84
CA GLY A 222 4.29 -5.13 28.67
C GLY A 222 4.78 -4.55 27.34
N TRP A 223 5.24 -5.39 26.41
CA TRP A 223 5.78 -4.92 25.12
C TRP A 223 4.71 -4.34 24.19
N LYS A 224 5.08 -3.23 23.53
CA LYS A 224 4.26 -2.50 22.54
C LYS A 224 5.06 -2.32 21.26
N LEU A 225 4.58 -2.88 20.16
CA LEU A 225 5.24 -2.84 18.85
C LEU A 225 4.39 -2.02 17.88
N PHE A 226 5.04 -1.07 17.22
CA PHE A 226 4.50 -0.28 16.12
C PHE A 226 5.18 -0.74 14.83
N VAL A 227 4.39 -1.29 13.90
CA VAL A 227 4.91 -1.94 12.69
C VAL A 227 4.77 -1.01 11.49
N PHE A 228 5.75 -1.03 10.60
CA PHE A 228 5.83 -0.20 9.41
C PHE A 228 6.13 -1.09 8.20
N SER A 229 5.33 -0.95 7.15
CA SER A 229 5.57 -1.58 5.86
C SER A 229 5.08 -0.68 4.74
N HIS A 230 5.57 -0.87 3.51
CA HIS A 230 5.15 0.00 2.41
C HIS A 230 3.66 -0.23 2.07
N ALA A 231 3.27 -1.46 1.73
CA ALA A 231 1.87 -1.86 1.57
C ALA A 231 1.31 -2.45 2.89
N PRO A 232 0.00 -2.35 3.15
CA PRO A 232 -0.60 -2.98 4.33
C PRO A 232 -0.78 -4.50 4.18
N PRO A 233 -0.94 -5.25 5.28
CA PRO A 233 -1.34 -6.65 5.20
C PRO A 233 -2.80 -6.78 4.74
N ILE A 234 -3.09 -7.87 4.02
CA ILE A 234 -4.48 -8.24 3.71
C ILE A 234 -5.25 -8.47 5.02
N GLY A 235 -6.50 -8.01 5.08
CA GLY A 235 -7.32 -8.12 6.30
C GLY A 235 -7.06 -7.03 7.34
N SER A 236 -6.14 -6.09 7.10
CA SER A 236 -6.00 -4.85 7.87
C SER A 236 -7.33 -4.10 7.98
N GLY A 237 -8.12 -4.10 6.92
CA GLY A 237 -9.39 -3.37 6.85
C GLY A 237 -9.26 -1.99 6.23
N LEU A 238 -8.05 -1.55 5.89
CA LEU A 238 -7.84 -0.38 5.04
C LEU A 238 -8.49 -0.66 3.67
N ARG A 239 -9.54 0.10 3.35
CA ARG A 239 -10.38 -0.10 2.15
C ARG A 239 -10.30 1.04 1.17
N VAL A 240 -9.47 2.04 1.46
CA VAL A 240 -9.17 3.12 0.54
C VAL A 240 -8.19 2.61 -0.51
N LEU A 241 -8.65 1.60 -1.25
CA LEU A 241 -7.89 0.89 -2.26
C LEU A 241 -8.20 1.49 -3.61
N GLN A 242 -7.19 1.52 -4.46
CA GLN A 242 -7.38 1.93 -5.84
C GLN A 242 -7.47 0.69 -6.72
N GLU A 243 -8.34 0.79 -7.72
CA GLU A 243 -8.61 -0.28 -8.68
C GLU A 243 -7.32 -0.84 -9.30
N ASN A 244 -6.34 0.02 -9.60
CA ASN A 244 -5.05 -0.41 -10.16
C ASN A 244 -4.30 -1.39 -9.24
N HIS A 245 -4.23 -1.14 -7.93
CA HIS A 245 -3.48 -2.01 -7.02
C HIS A 245 -4.18 -3.36 -6.81
N VAL A 246 -5.52 -3.37 -6.83
CA VAL A 246 -6.32 -4.59 -6.75
C VAL A 246 -6.16 -5.42 -8.04
N VAL A 247 -6.35 -4.79 -9.20
CA VAL A 247 -6.26 -5.47 -10.51
C VAL A 247 -4.86 -5.98 -10.79
N ASN A 248 -3.83 -5.24 -10.39
CA ASN A 248 -2.44 -5.65 -10.60
C ASN A 248 -1.94 -6.67 -9.56
N GLY A 249 -2.72 -6.96 -8.51
CA GLY A 249 -2.29 -7.88 -7.47
C GLY A 249 -1.13 -7.37 -6.62
N CYS A 250 -1.01 -6.06 -6.40
CA CYS A 250 0.03 -5.45 -5.56
C CYS A 250 -0.51 -4.72 -4.32
N CYS A 251 -1.83 -4.74 -4.10
CA CYS A 251 -2.48 -4.00 -3.02
C CYS A 251 -2.02 -4.30 -1.59
N TRP A 252 -1.40 -5.45 -1.34
CA TRP A 252 -1.08 -5.94 0.00
C TRP A 252 0.31 -6.54 0.04
N LEU A 253 0.87 -6.68 1.24
CA LEU A 253 2.10 -7.44 1.45
C LEU A 253 1.96 -8.86 0.95
N ASN A 254 2.94 -9.29 0.16
CA ASN A 254 3.02 -10.63 -0.41
C ASN A 254 1.67 -11.06 -1.01
N HIS A 255 0.96 -10.14 -1.66
CA HIS A 255 -0.39 -10.33 -2.19
C HIS A 255 -0.50 -11.64 -2.97
N SER A 256 0.54 -12.00 -3.71
CA SER A 256 0.56 -13.15 -4.60
C SER A 256 1.24 -14.40 -4.01
N GLY A 257 1.67 -14.31 -2.76
CA GLY A 257 2.42 -15.35 -2.03
C GLY A 257 1.59 -16.54 -1.53
N GLY A 258 0.27 -16.54 -1.71
CA GLY A 258 -0.60 -17.63 -1.28
C GLY A 258 -0.75 -17.67 0.23
N ASP A 259 -0.15 -18.66 0.89
CA ASP A 259 -0.25 -18.81 2.35
C ASP A 259 0.44 -17.65 3.09
N THR A 260 1.55 -17.13 2.54
CA THR A 260 2.28 -16.00 3.14
C THR A 260 1.49 -14.70 3.11
N THR A 261 0.54 -14.56 2.18
CA THR A 261 -0.35 -13.39 2.07
C THR A 261 -1.15 -13.17 3.37
N ARG A 262 -1.63 -14.24 4.00
CA ARG A 262 -2.44 -14.17 5.24
C ARG A 262 -1.61 -14.20 6.52
N LYS A 263 -0.35 -14.64 6.45
CA LYS A 263 0.51 -14.84 7.62
C LYS A 263 0.65 -13.57 8.47
N PHE A 264 0.74 -12.39 7.87
CA PHE A 264 0.87 -11.13 8.61
C PHE A 264 -0.33 -10.84 9.51
N ILE A 265 -1.56 -10.96 8.99
CA ILE A 265 -2.76 -10.71 9.80
C ILE A 265 -2.96 -11.80 10.86
N GLU A 266 -2.53 -13.04 10.59
CA GLU A 266 -2.52 -14.12 11.57
C GLU A 266 -1.54 -13.85 12.71
N LEU A 267 -0.34 -13.36 12.41
CA LEU A 267 0.63 -12.93 13.42
C LEU A 267 0.08 -11.79 14.27
N VAL A 268 -0.54 -10.78 13.66
CA VAL A 268 -1.19 -9.68 14.38
C VAL A 268 -2.30 -10.19 15.32
N ARG A 269 -3.10 -11.16 14.88
CA ARG A 269 -4.14 -11.77 15.72
C ARG A 269 -3.57 -12.56 16.89
N LYS A 270 -2.47 -13.29 16.66
CA LYS A 270 -1.79 -14.12 17.66
C LYS A 270 -1.03 -13.27 18.68
N HIS A 271 -0.36 -12.20 18.25
CA HIS A 271 0.57 -11.43 19.07
C HIS A 271 -0.01 -10.06 19.43
N ARG A 272 -0.59 -9.98 20.63
CA ARG A 272 -1.23 -8.76 21.17
C ARG A 272 -0.26 -7.59 21.40
N CYS A 273 1.04 -7.80 21.31
CA CYS A 273 2.04 -6.76 21.47
C CYS A 273 2.06 -5.81 20.26
N VAL A 274 1.53 -6.24 19.10
CA VAL A 274 1.35 -5.35 17.94
C VAL A 274 0.19 -4.40 18.21
N LYS A 275 0.50 -3.12 18.37
CA LYS A 275 -0.46 -2.06 18.76
C LYS A 275 -0.92 -1.23 17.57
N ALA A 276 -0.03 -0.93 16.62
CA ALA A 276 -0.44 -0.34 15.35
C ALA A 276 0.46 -0.76 14.19
N TRP A 277 -0.06 -0.59 12.99
CA TRP A 277 0.60 -0.87 11.73
C TRP A 277 0.37 0.28 10.74
N PHE A 278 1.45 0.90 10.27
CA PHE A 278 1.41 2.01 9.34
C PHE A 278 1.85 1.60 7.94
N SER A 279 1.15 2.08 6.92
CA SER A 279 1.46 1.79 5.51
C SER A 279 1.21 2.97 4.58
N GLY A 280 2.02 3.08 3.53
CA GLY A 280 1.86 4.05 2.45
C GLY A 280 1.15 3.44 1.25
N HIS A 281 1.83 3.43 0.10
CA HIS A 281 1.53 2.73 -1.16
C HIS A 281 0.35 3.29 -1.97
N PHE A 282 -0.69 3.80 -1.31
CA PHE A 282 -1.91 4.22 -2.01
C PHE A 282 -1.92 5.70 -2.41
N HIS A 283 -1.03 6.53 -1.85
CA HIS A 283 -0.96 7.97 -2.15
C HIS A 283 -2.28 8.74 -1.96
N LEU A 284 -3.09 8.31 -0.99
CA LEU A 284 -4.37 8.94 -0.67
C LEU A 284 -4.27 9.61 0.70
N GLY A 285 -4.98 10.74 0.84
CA GLY A 285 -5.09 11.45 2.10
C GLY A 285 -5.70 10.61 3.23
N GLN A 286 -5.75 11.22 4.41
CA GLN A 286 -6.07 10.58 5.67
C GLN A 286 -7.51 10.86 6.12
N ASP A 287 -8.26 11.64 5.34
CA ASP A 287 -9.63 12.06 5.67
C ASP A 287 -10.71 11.01 5.34
N TYR A 288 -10.33 9.88 4.73
CA TYR A 288 -11.24 8.77 4.43
C TYR A 288 -11.60 7.98 5.69
N GLU A 289 -12.78 7.35 5.69
CA GLU A 289 -13.28 6.54 6.81
C GLU A 289 -12.33 5.38 7.16
N ASP A 290 -11.93 4.63 6.15
CA ASP A 290 -11.06 3.47 6.32
C ASP A 290 -9.56 3.83 6.16
N SER A 291 -9.17 5.10 6.39
CA SER A 291 -7.76 5.51 6.44
C SER A 291 -7.08 5.08 7.76
N ILE A 292 -7.90 4.81 8.78
CA ILE A 292 -7.53 4.15 10.02
C ILE A 292 -8.59 3.10 10.28
N THR A 293 -8.20 1.90 10.70
CA THR A 293 -9.14 0.89 11.19
C THR A 293 -8.74 0.39 12.56
N PHE A 294 -9.72 0.29 13.45
CA PHE A 294 -9.51 -0.08 14.84
C PHE A 294 -9.48 -1.60 15.07
N PRO A 295 -8.90 -2.01 16.21
CA PRO A 295 -9.01 -3.35 16.77
C PRO A 295 -10.46 -3.82 16.77
N THR A 296 -10.64 -5.10 16.55
CA THR A 296 -11.94 -5.77 16.56
C THR A 296 -11.80 -7.04 17.37
N ILE A 297 -12.75 -7.24 18.25
CA ILE A 297 -12.75 -8.36 19.19
C ILE A 297 -13.04 -9.69 18.49
N PRO A 298 -12.64 -10.81 19.10
CA PRO A 298 -12.97 -12.15 18.61
C PRO A 298 -14.47 -12.30 18.34
N ARG A 299 -14.80 -13.16 17.38
CA ARG A 299 -16.16 -13.32 16.84
C ARG A 299 -17.18 -13.73 17.91
N GLU A 300 -16.70 -14.43 18.94
CA GLU A 300 -17.48 -14.88 20.08
C GLU A 300 -17.96 -13.72 20.97
N VAL A 301 -17.37 -12.53 20.78
CA VAL A 301 -17.60 -11.33 21.60
C VAL A 301 -18.25 -10.19 20.80
N GLY A 302 -18.33 -10.29 19.47
CA GLY A 302 -18.99 -9.30 18.61
C GLY A 302 -18.81 -9.55 17.10
N PRO A 303 -19.60 -8.89 16.23
CA PRO A 303 -19.51 -9.10 14.78
C PRO A 303 -18.33 -8.33 14.14
N TYR A 304 -17.58 -9.02 13.27
CA TYR A 304 -16.71 -8.59 12.15
C TYR A 304 -15.62 -7.50 12.31
N PRO A 305 -14.52 -7.58 11.51
CA PRO A 305 -13.63 -8.71 11.24
C PRO A 305 -12.44 -8.72 12.21
N ASN A 306 -12.07 -9.84 12.85
CA ASN A 306 -11.00 -9.94 13.87
C ASN A 306 -9.62 -9.41 13.39
N ARG A 307 -9.19 -8.26 13.95
CA ARG A 307 -7.92 -7.55 13.69
C ARG A 307 -6.98 -7.59 14.90
N GLY A 308 -7.29 -8.43 15.90
CA GLY A 308 -6.54 -8.48 17.15
C GLY A 308 -6.58 -7.12 17.88
N SER A 309 -5.43 -6.74 18.43
CA SER A 309 -5.17 -5.48 19.16
C SER A 309 -4.66 -4.33 18.29
N CYS A 310 -4.53 -4.54 16.98
CA CYS A 310 -3.79 -3.63 16.11
C CYS A 310 -4.70 -2.58 15.47
N VAL A 311 -4.27 -1.31 15.53
CA VAL A 311 -4.77 -0.24 14.67
C VAL A 311 -4.00 -0.24 13.36
N PHE A 312 -4.68 -0.29 12.22
CA PHE A 312 -4.04 -0.09 10.93
C PHE A 312 -4.26 1.35 10.47
N ALA A 313 -3.20 2.03 10.00
CA ALA A 313 -3.28 3.42 9.57
C ALA A 313 -2.53 3.63 8.26
N GLN A 314 -3.20 4.25 7.31
CA GLN A 314 -2.61 4.70 6.06
C GLN A 314 -1.89 6.03 6.25
N THR A 315 -0.77 6.21 5.58
CA THR A 315 -0.01 7.45 5.48
C THR A 315 -0.08 7.97 4.04
N SER A 316 -0.27 9.27 3.89
CA SER A 316 -0.28 9.93 2.57
C SER A 316 1.12 10.42 2.20
N VAL A 317 1.23 11.21 1.15
CA VAL A 317 2.47 11.73 0.59
C VAL A 317 2.67 13.21 0.91
N MET A 318 3.93 13.66 0.91
CA MET A 318 4.26 15.08 1.04
C MET A 318 4.10 15.86 -0.27
N ARG A 319 4.32 15.24 -1.43
CA ARG A 319 4.37 15.93 -2.72
C ARG A 319 3.01 15.98 -3.42
N SER A 320 2.65 17.18 -3.86
CA SER A 320 1.40 17.47 -4.60
C SER A 320 1.29 16.64 -5.88
N GLY A 321 2.38 16.52 -6.63
CA GLY A 321 2.46 15.73 -7.87
C GLY A 321 2.38 14.21 -7.69
N SER A 322 2.56 13.73 -6.45
CA SER A 322 2.48 12.30 -6.12
C SER A 322 1.13 11.96 -5.47
N SER A 323 0.46 12.94 -4.86
CA SER A 323 -0.85 12.77 -4.24
C SER A 323 -1.92 12.51 -5.29
N ARG A 324 -2.75 11.48 -5.07
CA ARG A 324 -3.81 11.10 -6.02
C ARG A 324 -5.15 11.77 -5.74
N ASP A 325 -5.33 12.33 -4.55
CA ASP A 325 -6.52 13.08 -4.16
C ASP A 325 -6.24 14.57 -3.85
N GLY A 326 -5.00 15.01 -4.08
CA GLY A 326 -4.56 16.39 -3.87
C GLY A 326 -4.22 16.74 -2.43
N ARG A 327 -4.38 15.80 -1.47
CA ARG A 327 -4.00 16.04 -0.07
C ARG A 327 -2.53 15.68 0.15
N GLN A 328 -1.79 16.61 0.73
CA GLN A 328 -0.40 16.42 1.14
C GLN A 328 -0.36 16.31 2.67
N GLN A 329 -0.14 15.10 3.18
CA GLN A 329 -0.30 14.79 4.60
C GLN A 329 0.69 13.71 5.02
N SER A 330 1.15 13.78 6.26
CA SER A 330 1.93 12.73 6.92
C SER A 330 1.30 12.32 8.24
N ARG A 331 1.78 11.23 8.83
CA ARG A 331 1.30 10.76 10.14
C ARG A 331 2.27 11.20 11.24
N LEU A 332 1.70 11.53 12.39
CA LEU A 332 2.43 11.75 13.63
C LEU A 332 1.87 10.78 14.67
N LEU A 333 2.74 9.99 15.26
CA LEU A 333 2.42 9.07 16.35
C LEU A 333 3.07 9.61 17.63
N ARG A 334 2.29 9.74 18.70
CA ARG A 334 2.83 10.04 20.04
C ARG A 334 2.14 9.20 21.08
N GLY A 335 2.86 8.78 22.11
CA GLY A 335 2.31 7.81 23.06
C GLY A 335 3.14 7.68 24.32
N ASN A 336 2.62 6.85 25.22
CA ASN A 336 3.29 6.43 26.44
C ASN A 336 2.80 5.03 26.85
N LYS A 337 3.00 4.64 28.12
CA LYS A 337 2.62 3.31 28.60
C LYS A 337 1.12 3.08 28.66
N ASP A 338 0.31 4.13 28.69
CA ASP A 338 -1.14 4.11 28.88
C ASP A 338 -1.92 4.20 27.56
N GLY A 339 -1.26 4.56 26.46
CA GLY A 339 -1.90 4.65 25.16
C GLY A 339 -1.07 5.39 24.11
N PHE A 340 -1.70 5.71 22.99
CA PHE A 340 -1.10 6.52 21.93
C PHE A 340 -2.16 7.29 21.14
N GLN A 341 -1.69 8.30 20.43
CA GLN A 341 -2.47 9.13 19.53
C GLN A 341 -1.91 9.02 18.12
N ILE A 342 -2.82 8.93 17.15
CA ILE A 342 -2.50 9.06 15.73
C ILE A 342 -3.00 10.43 15.27
N CYS A 343 -2.09 11.23 14.75
CA CYS A 343 -2.34 12.56 14.25
C CYS A 343 -1.98 12.65 12.76
N THR A 344 -2.59 13.63 12.09
CA THR A 344 -2.28 14.04 10.72
C THR A 344 -1.54 15.36 10.77
N VAL A 345 -0.41 15.46 10.06
CA VAL A 345 0.24 16.75 9.78
C VAL A 345 -0.10 17.15 8.35
N GLN A 346 -0.78 18.27 8.19
CA GLN A 346 -1.16 18.82 6.88
C GLN A 346 0.01 19.61 6.30
N HIS A 347 0.37 19.40 5.03
CA HIS A 347 1.51 20.07 4.40
C HIS A 347 1.14 21.13 3.36
N SER A 348 -0.15 21.25 3.03
CA SER A 348 -0.62 22.21 2.04
C SER A 348 -2.02 22.74 2.33
N GLY A 349 -2.40 23.79 1.60
CA GLY A 349 -3.65 24.51 1.81
C GLY A 349 -3.59 25.47 2.98
N ASP A 350 -4.75 25.99 3.38
CA ASP A 350 -4.86 27.05 4.39
C ASP A 350 -4.41 26.60 5.79
N ASN A 351 -4.38 25.29 6.04
CA ASN A 351 -3.97 24.68 7.30
C ASN A 351 -2.59 23.99 7.20
N ALA A 352 -1.72 24.44 6.29
CA ALA A 352 -0.36 23.91 6.21
C ALA A 352 0.38 24.07 7.56
N GLY A 353 0.99 22.99 8.04
CA GLY A 353 1.65 22.92 9.34
C GLY A 353 0.75 22.47 10.50
N ALA A 354 -0.58 22.46 10.32
CA ALA A 354 -1.50 22.09 11.38
C ALA A 354 -1.38 20.60 11.75
N VAL A 355 -1.48 20.32 13.04
CA VAL A 355 -1.49 18.97 13.61
C VAL A 355 -2.91 18.62 14.03
N ARG A 356 -3.57 17.74 13.30
CA ARG A 356 -4.93 17.26 13.62
C ARG A 356 -4.85 15.92 14.36
N LEU A 357 -5.52 15.80 15.50
CA LEU A 357 -5.71 14.50 16.16
C LEU A 357 -6.76 13.68 15.39
N ASP A 358 -6.43 12.48 14.92
CA ASP A 358 -7.38 11.61 14.20
C ASP A 358 -7.94 10.50 15.12
N ALA A 359 -7.09 9.90 15.96
CA ALA A 359 -7.49 8.82 16.85
C ALA A 359 -6.73 8.85 18.19
N THR A 360 -7.43 8.50 19.27
CA THR A 360 -6.82 8.20 20.57
C THR A 360 -7.06 6.74 20.91
N ILE A 361 -6.00 6.05 21.31
CA ILE A 361 -6.03 4.66 21.75
C ILE A 361 -5.58 4.62 23.20
N THR A 362 -6.38 4.00 24.06
CA THR A 362 -6.05 3.78 25.47
C THR A 362 -5.93 2.29 25.75
N TYR A 363 -4.93 1.90 26.52
CA TYR A 363 -4.78 0.54 27.01
C TYR A 363 -5.58 0.36 28.30
N LYS A 364 -6.53 -0.57 28.29
CA LYS A 364 -7.24 -0.97 29.51
C LYS A 364 -6.40 -1.95 30.33
N ASP A 365 -5.69 -2.82 29.62
CA ASP A 365 -4.69 -3.75 30.13
C ASP A 365 -3.72 -4.11 28.98
N THR A 366 -2.85 -5.11 29.19
CA THR A 366 -1.86 -5.54 28.20
C THR A 366 -2.44 -6.08 26.90
N SER A 367 -3.72 -6.48 26.90
CA SER A 367 -4.40 -7.22 25.83
C SER A 367 -5.63 -6.52 25.24
N HIS A 368 -6.06 -5.40 25.83
CA HIS A 368 -7.27 -4.68 25.44
C HIS A 368 -7.00 -3.20 25.19
N GLU A 369 -7.31 -2.79 23.96
CA GLU A 369 -7.27 -1.42 23.47
C GLU A 369 -8.68 -0.86 23.32
N VAL A 370 -8.85 0.42 23.65
CA VAL A 370 -10.05 1.18 23.32
C VAL A 370 -9.63 2.32 22.40
N GLY A 371 -10.05 2.25 21.14
CA GLY A 371 -9.82 3.29 20.14
C GLY A 371 -11.05 4.17 19.93
N VAL A 372 -10.85 5.48 19.88
CA VAL A 372 -11.90 6.46 19.59
C VAL A 372 -11.40 7.41 18.50
N TYR A 373 -12.18 7.58 17.43
CA TYR A 373 -11.95 8.65 16.46
C TYR A 373 -12.16 10.00 17.15
N ALA A 374 -11.24 10.94 16.96
CA ALA A 374 -11.39 12.29 17.48
C ALA A 374 -12.37 13.13 16.66
N HIS A 375 -12.65 12.72 15.42
CA HIS A 375 -13.49 13.48 14.51
C HIS A 375 -14.28 12.61 13.52
N GLU A 376 -15.39 13.13 13.01
CA GLU A 376 -16.09 12.51 11.87
C GLU A 376 -15.29 12.71 10.56
N HIS A 377 -15.51 11.87 9.56
CA HIS A 377 -14.78 11.98 8.29
C HIS A 377 -15.32 13.14 7.44
N ALA A 378 -14.48 14.12 7.13
CA ALA A 378 -14.87 15.36 6.44
C ALA A 378 -15.53 15.09 5.06
N GLU A 379 -15.14 14.03 4.36
CA GLU A 379 -15.71 13.67 3.07
C GLU A 379 -17.16 13.18 3.15
N LEU A 380 -17.61 12.63 4.29
CA LEU A 380 -19.01 12.25 4.51
C LEU A 380 -19.95 13.46 4.41
N LYS A 381 -19.46 14.67 4.71
CA LYS A 381 -20.24 15.92 4.66
C LYS A 381 -20.10 16.66 3.33
N ALA A 382 -18.99 16.48 2.62
CA ALA A 382 -18.61 17.33 1.50
C ALA A 382 -18.98 16.76 0.11
N LYS A 383 -19.23 15.45 -0.02
CA LYS A 383 -19.44 14.83 -1.34
C LYS A 383 -20.63 13.87 -1.32
N ASP A 384 -21.72 14.24 -2.01
CA ASP A 384 -22.91 13.38 -2.21
C ASP A 384 -22.60 12.03 -2.90
N ASN A 385 -21.45 11.92 -3.58
CA ASN A 385 -20.99 10.70 -4.26
C ASN A 385 -20.05 9.84 -3.41
N PHE A 386 -19.83 10.20 -2.14
CA PHE A 386 -18.99 9.40 -1.25
C PHE A 386 -19.71 8.09 -0.89
N ILE A 387 -19.08 6.97 -1.20
CA ILE A 387 -19.60 5.63 -0.88
C ILE A 387 -18.85 5.16 0.35
N LYS A 388 -19.54 5.09 1.49
CA LYS A 388 -19.09 4.26 2.60
C LYS A 388 -19.03 2.82 2.10
N VAL A 389 -17.85 2.19 2.15
CA VAL A 389 -17.73 0.77 1.82
C VAL A 389 -18.42 -0.01 2.94
N TYR A 390 -19.70 -0.23 2.73
CA TYR A 390 -20.55 -0.98 3.64
C TYR A 390 -20.00 -2.39 3.79
N SER A 391 -19.74 -2.80 5.03
CA SER A 391 -19.61 -4.20 5.37
C SER A 391 -20.97 -4.75 5.75
N PRO A 392 -21.50 -5.71 4.99
CA PRO A 392 -22.67 -6.46 5.41
C PRO A 392 -22.44 -6.98 6.83
N SER A 393 -23.42 -6.78 7.69
CA SER A 393 -23.46 -7.13 9.12
C SER A 393 -24.67 -8.02 9.40
N ALA A 394 -24.64 -8.74 10.52
CA ALA A 394 -25.73 -9.66 10.87
C ALA A 394 -27.09 -8.92 10.90
N GLY A 395 -28.01 -9.33 10.03
CA GLY A 395 -29.31 -8.67 9.82
C GLY A 395 -29.48 -8.03 8.44
N ASP A 396 -28.40 -7.86 7.67
CA ASP A 396 -28.45 -7.29 6.32
C ASP A 396 -28.79 -8.37 5.28
N GLU A 397 -29.57 -8.03 4.24
CA GLU A 397 -29.97 -9.00 3.21
C GLU A 397 -28.79 -9.61 2.44
N CYS A 398 -27.65 -8.91 2.38
CA CYS A 398 -26.41 -9.35 1.75
C CYS A 398 -25.36 -9.89 2.75
N TYR A 399 -25.72 -10.07 4.02
CA TYR A 399 -24.85 -10.67 5.01
C TYR A 399 -24.77 -12.19 4.82
N ILE A 400 -23.56 -12.70 4.54
CA ILE A 400 -23.30 -14.14 4.54
C ILE A 400 -22.80 -14.53 5.93
N SER A 401 -23.64 -15.25 6.67
CA SER A 401 -23.28 -15.88 7.93
C SER A 401 -22.41 -17.10 7.67
N TYR A 402 -21.12 -17.05 8.01
CA TYR A 402 -20.20 -18.20 7.82
C TYR A 402 -20.56 -19.45 8.65
N ASP A 403 -21.59 -19.38 9.51
CA ASP A 403 -21.99 -20.47 10.42
C ASP A 403 -23.31 -21.17 10.02
N ASP A 404 -24.01 -20.67 9.00
CA ASP A 404 -25.20 -21.37 8.51
C ASP A 404 -24.78 -22.55 7.62
N GLU A 405 -25.38 -23.72 7.82
CA GLU A 405 -25.14 -24.95 7.03
C GLU A 405 -25.47 -24.82 5.53
N GLY A 406 -25.82 -23.61 5.05
CA GLY A 406 -25.97 -23.26 3.63
C GLY A 406 -25.07 -22.13 3.14
N SER A 407 -24.17 -21.59 3.97
CA SER A 407 -23.23 -20.54 3.58
C SER A 407 -21.98 -21.16 2.95
N LEU A 408 -21.58 -20.63 1.79
CA LEU A 408 -20.32 -20.97 1.14
C LEU A 408 -19.17 -20.64 2.08
N ASP A 409 -18.55 -21.66 2.64
CA ASP A 409 -17.33 -21.56 3.42
C ASP A 409 -16.12 -21.79 2.48
N PRO A 410 -15.46 -20.72 1.98
CA PRO A 410 -14.33 -20.83 1.06
C PRO A 410 -13.08 -21.45 1.71
N THR A 411 -13.09 -21.70 3.03
CA THR A 411 -11.98 -22.32 3.75
C THR A 411 -12.15 -23.83 3.95
N LYS A 412 -13.35 -24.37 3.72
CA LYS A 412 -13.66 -25.80 3.87
C LYS A 412 -13.70 -26.60 2.56
N GLY A 413 -13.35 -25.98 1.44
CA GLY A 413 -13.34 -26.68 0.14
C GLY A 413 -14.72 -27.20 -0.27
N GLN A 414 -15.79 -26.51 0.14
CA GLN A 414 -17.15 -26.85 -0.30
C GLN A 414 -17.23 -26.74 -1.84
N CYS A 415 -17.83 -27.75 -2.49
CA CYS A 415 -17.99 -27.76 -3.93
C CYS A 415 -18.98 -26.66 -4.35
N VAL A 416 -18.43 -25.59 -4.91
CA VAL A 416 -19.15 -24.61 -5.72
C VAL A 416 -19.51 -25.31 -7.03
N ASP A 417 -20.78 -25.34 -7.42
CA ASP A 417 -21.18 -25.87 -8.72
C ASP A 417 -21.38 -24.74 -9.75
N ASP A 418 -21.56 -25.13 -11.02
CA ASP A 418 -21.76 -24.21 -12.16
C ASP A 418 -22.99 -23.26 -11.99
N GLY A 419 -23.84 -23.49 -10.99
CA GLY A 419 -25.02 -22.68 -10.68
C GLY A 419 -24.83 -21.68 -9.54
N THR A 420 -23.71 -21.73 -8.83
CA THR A 420 -23.52 -20.95 -7.60
C THR A 420 -23.01 -19.54 -7.89
N ILE A 421 -23.90 -18.54 -7.81
CA ILE A 421 -23.59 -17.12 -7.97
C ILE A 421 -23.99 -16.37 -6.71
N ALA A 422 -23.03 -15.80 -5.96
CA ALA A 422 -23.33 -14.92 -4.83
C ALA A 422 -23.00 -13.47 -5.18
N TRP A 423 -24.01 -12.59 -5.09
CA TRP A 423 -23.87 -11.16 -5.39
C TRP A 423 -23.68 -10.39 -4.10
N TRP A 424 -22.67 -9.53 -4.06
CA TRP A 424 -22.44 -8.60 -2.97
C TRP A 424 -23.15 -7.31 -3.35
N HIS A 425 -24.07 -6.83 -2.51
CA HIS A 425 -24.81 -5.59 -2.75
C HIS A 425 -24.41 -4.53 -1.72
N MET A 426 -24.29 -3.27 -2.16
CA MET A 426 -24.23 -2.09 -1.32
C MET A 426 -25.62 -1.81 -0.71
N SER A 427 -25.68 -0.97 0.33
CA SER A 427 -26.93 -0.59 1.00
C SER A 427 -27.93 0.17 0.11
N ASP A 428 -27.48 0.70 -1.04
CA ASP A 428 -28.33 1.33 -2.06
C ASP A 428 -28.84 0.33 -3.13
N GLY A 429 -28.54 -0.96 -2.96
CA GLY A 429 -28.93 -2.05 -3.84
C GLY A 429 -27.98 -2.32 -5.01
N ARG A 430 -26.93 -1.51 -5.22
CA ARG A 430 -25.97 -1.73 -6.32
C ARG A 430 -25.00 -2.87 -6.02
N VAL A 431 -24.56 -3.58 -7.04
CA VAL A 431 -23.63 -4.71 -6.91
C VAL A 431 -22.19 -4.22 -6.67
N LEU A 432 -21.56 -4.70 -5.60
CA LEU A 432 -20.17 -4.49 -5.18
C LEU A 432 -19.21 -5.54 -5.75
N GLY A 433 -19.69 -6.77 -5.97
CA GLY A 433 -18.88 -7.88 -6.44
C GLY A 433 -19.68 -9.17 -6.64
N MET A 434 -19.06 -10.15 -7.28
CA MET A 434 -19.65 -11.46 -7.56
C MET A 434 -18.68 -12.56 -7.13
N TYR A 435 -19.20 -13.57 -6.43
CA TYR A 435 -18.51 -14.84 -6.23
C TYR A 435 -18.85 -15.79 -7.39
N GLY A 436 -17.83 -16.24 -8.12
CA GLY A 436 -17.92 -17.25 -9.18
C GLY A 436 -16.54 -17.71 -9.63
N GLU A 437 -16.40 -18.95 -10.09
CA GLU A 437 -15.09 -19.49 -10.54
C GLU A 437 -14.62 -18.83 -11.84
N TRP A 438 -13.54 -18.06 -11.76
CA TRP A 438 -12.54 -17.94 -12.82
C TRP A 438 -11.15 -18.01 -12.18
N PRO A 439 -10.17 -18.68 -12.81
CA PRO A 439 -9.33 -19.63 -12.11
C PRO A 439 -8.34 -18.92 -11.17
N ARG A 440 -8.44 -19.29 -9.88
CA ARG A 440 -7.42 -19.09 -8.83
C ARG A 440 -7.16 -17.66 -8.33
N SER A 441 -8.22 -16.87 -8.10
CA SER A 441 -8.15 -15.70 -7.20
C SER A 441 -9.38 -15.66 -6.27
N PRO A 442 -9.24 -15.35 -4.95
CA PRO A 442 -10.38 -15.41 -4.03
C PRO A 442 -11.35 -14.22 -4.11
N LEU A 443 -11.18 -13.26 -5.04
CA LEU A 443 -12.02 -12.06 -5.09
C LEU A 443 -12.05 -11.46 -6.51
N SER A 444 -13.24 -11.34 -7.12
CA SER A 444 -13.46 -10.52 -8.32
C SER A 444 -14.34 -9.33 -7.95
N LEU A 445 -13.72 -8.16 -7.76
CA LEU A 445 -14.43 -6.89 -7.53
C LEU A 445 -15.01 -6.40 -8.86
N LEU A 446 -16.32 -6.14 -8.92
CA LEU A 446 -16.97 -5.64 -10.14
C LEU A 446 -17.52 -4.23 -9.87
N LEU A 447 -16.77 -3.20 -10.30
CA LEU A 447 -17.17 -1.81 -10.14
C LEU A 447 -18.06 -1.36 -11.32
N ALA A 448 -19.34 -1.12 -11.07
CA ALA A 448 -20.23 -0.50 -12.06
C ALA A 448 -20.05 1.04 -12.05
N ARG A 449 -19.56 1.62 -13.16
CA ARG A 449 -19.54 3.09 -13.34
C ARG A 449 -20.94 3.64 -13.63
N PRO A 450 -21.32 4.80 -13.05
CA PRO A 450 -22.51 5.50 -13.49
C PRO A 450 -22.21 6.24 -14.80
N ARG A 451 -22.78 5.78 -15.91
CA ARG A 451 -23.13 6.67 -17.03
C ARG A 451 -24.62 6.56 -17.30
N ALA A 452 -25.23 7.74 -17.44
CA ALA A 452 -26.66 7.94 -17.51
C ALA A 452 -27.38 6.90 -18.41
N ARG A 453 -28.38 6.24 -17.81
CA ARG A 453 -29.46 5.51 -18.49
C ARG A 453 -29.02 4.52 -19.57
N ARG A 454 -28.16 3.55 -19.23
CA ARG A 454 -28.12 2.17 -19.78
C ARG A 454 -26.98 1.39 -19.14
N ILE A 455 -27.28 0.20 -18.62
CA ILE A 455 -26.27 -0.77 -18.20
C ILE A 455 -25.55 -1.26 -19.47
N GLN A 456 -24.25 -1.01 -19.59
CA GLN A 456 -23.39 -1.70 -20.54
C GLN A 456 -22.51 -2.68 -19.75
N LEU A 457 -22.76 -3.98 -19.95
CA LEU A 457 -21.81 -5.03 -19.59
C LEU A 457 -20.57 -4.89 -20.47
N VAL A 458 -19.41 -4.71 -19.85
CA VAL A 458 -18.13 -4.81 -20.57
C VAL A 458 -17.46 -6.10 -20.09
N ALA A 459 -17.65 -7.18 -20.83
CA ALA A 459 -16.83 -8.37 -20.72
C ALA A 459 -15.57 -8.15 -21.58
N ILE A 460 -14.40 -8.09 -20.95
CA ILE A 460 -13.12 -7.95 -21.66
C ILE A 460 -12.51 -9.35 -21.83
N PHE A 461 -12.53 -9.85 -23.08
CA PHE A 461 -11.87 -11.09 -23.45
C PHE A 461 -10.37 -10.85 -23.63
N ILE A 462 -9.54 -11.52 -22.84
CA ILE A 462 -8.09 -11.60 -23.06
C ILE A 462 -7.84 -12.86 -23.91
N PRO A 463 -7.33 -12.76 -25.15
CA PRO A 463 -6.99 -13.94 -25.93
C PRO A 463 -5.70 -14.57 -25.38
N LEU A 464 -5.79 -15.80 -24.87
CA LEU A 464 -4.61 -16.62 -24.58
C LEU A 464 -4.06 -17.26 -25.88
N PRO A 465 -2.75 -17.58 -25.95
CA PRO A 465 -2.15 -18.20 -27.13
C PRO A 465 -2.69 -19.62 -27.37
N ALA A 466 -3.03 -19.92 -28.62
CA ALA A 466 -3.47 -21.22 -29.07
C ALA A 466 -2.30 -22.22 -29.09
N SER A 467 -2.03 -22.89 -27.97
CA SER A 467 -1.12 -24.04 -27.98
C SER A 467 -1.36 -25.05 -26.86
N VAL A 468 -2.61 -25.40 -26.53
CA VAL A 468 -2.93 -26.70 -25.89
C VAL A 468 -4.37 -27.06 -26.25
N LEU A 469 -4.56 -27.97 -27.22
CA LEU A 469 -5.75 -28.83 -27.30
C LEU A 469 -5.44 -29.99 -28.26
N SER A 470 -5.06 -31.11 -27.65
CA SER A 470 -4.94 -32.41 -28.29
C SER A 470 -6.34 -32.97 -28.60
N LEU A 471 -6.43 -33.57 -29.78
CA LEU A 471 -7.56 -34.30 -30.35
C LEU A 471 -8.33 -35.18 -29.36
N SER A 472 -9.66 -35.14 -29.45
CA SER A 472 -10.54 -36.31 -29.34
C SER A 472 -11.84 -36.04 -30.11
N LEU A 473 -11.93 -36.63 -31.31
CA LEU A 473 -13.12 -36.66 -32.16
C LEU A 473 -14.13 -37.66 -31.57
N PHE A 474 -15.36 -37.24 -31.33
CA PHE A 474 -16.54 -38.11 -31.51
C PHE A 474 -17.72 -37.26 -32.00
N VAL A 475 -18.12 -37.49 -33.25
CA VAL A 475 -19.32 -36.92 -33.87
C VAL A 475 -20.43 -37.96 -33.77
N LYS A 476 -21.62 -37.56 -33.32
CA LYS A 476 -22.89 -38.09 -33.85
C LYS A 476 -24.10 -37.18 -33.58
N THR A 477 -24.52 -36.49 -34.66
CA THR A 477 -25.89 -36.10 -35.05
C THR A 477 -26.64 -35.03 -34.22
N PRO A 478 -27.40 -34.13 -34.89
CA PRO A 478 -28.72 -34.51 -35.41
C PRO A 478 -29.06 -34.07 -36.84
N MET A 479 -30.20 -34.63 -37.25
CA MET A 479 -30.86 -34.68 -38.54
C MET A 479 -31.32 -33.33 -39.13
N ARG A 480 -31.37 -33.37 -40.47
CA ARG A 480 -31.94 -32.46 -41.47
C ARG A 480 -33.39 -32.04 -41.23
N LEU A 481 -33.73 -30.82 -41.67
CA LEU A 481 -34.82 -30.44 -42.61
C LEU A 481 -34.70 -28.91 -42.81
N ALA A 482 -34.87 -28.26 -43.97
CA ALA A 482 -35.09 -28.64 -45.35
C ALA A 482 -34.78 -27.42 -46.27
N LEU A 483 -34.21 -27.73 -47.44
CA LEU A 483 -34.41 -27.15 -48.79
C LEU A 483 -34.27 -25.63 -49.08
N ALA A 484 -33.34 -25.40 -50.03
CA ALA A 484 -32.96 -24.23 -50.83
C ALA A 484 -34.06 -23.86 -51.91
N PRO A 485 -33.87 -22.93 -52.90
CA PRO A 485 -32.61 -22.35 -53.38
C PRO A 485 -32.57 -20.90 -53.98
N HIS A 486 -31.33 -20.51 -54.29
CA HIS A 486 -30.81 -19.56 -55.30
C HIS A 486 -30.83 -18.04 -55.03
N LEU A 487 -29.65 -17.46 -54.77
CA LEU A 487 -28.84 -16.74 -55.78
C LEU A 487 -27.48 -16.32 -55.20
N ALA A 488 -26.43 -16.52 -56.00
CA ALA A 488 -25.04 -16.21 -55.70
C ALA A 488 -24.72 -14.74 -55.95
N VAL A 489 -23.93 -14.08 -55.08
CA VAL A 489 -23.06 -12.94 -55.44
C VAL A 489 -21.77 -12.98 -54.61
N SER A 490 -20.69 -12.51 -55.25
CA SER A 490 -19.28 -12.62 -54.95
C SER A 490 -18.75 -11.81 -53.76
N ALA A 491 -17.51 -12.17 -53.41
CA ALA A 491 -16.60 -11.47 -52.53
C ALA A 491 -16.24 -10.03 -52.94
N ALA A 492 -15.64 -9.34 -51.97
CA ALA A 492 -14.94 -8.05 -51.99
C ALA A 492 -15.80 -6.79 -51.91
N SER A 493 -15.72 -6.07 -50.79
CA SER A 493 -15.30 -4.66 -50.77
C SER A 493 -15.28 -4.05 -49.36
N SER A 494 -14.22 -3.28 -49.15
CA SER A 494 -14.03 -2.10 -48.31
C SER A 494 -15.26 -1.58 -47.55
N ALA A 495 -15.16 -1.46 -46.23
CA ALA A 495 -16.08 -0.67 -45.43
C ALA A 495 -15.77 0.84 -45.63
N CYS A 496 -16.55 1.46 -46.52
CA CYS A 496 -16.73 2.90 -46.59
C CYS A 496 -17.81 3.29 -45.56
N ILE A 497 -17.51 4.20 -44.64
CA ILE A 497 -18.47 4.71 -43.65
C ILE A 497 -19.36 5.74 -44.34
N HIS A 498 -20.65 5.42 -44.51
CA HIS A 498 -21.68 6.38 -44.91
C HIS A 498 -22.12 7.20 -43.69
N ILE A 499 -21.89 8.51 -43.73
CA ILE A 499 -22.47 9.48 -42.80
C ILE A 499 -23.87 9.85 -43.30
N HIS A 500 -24.90 9.57 -42.50
CA HIS A 500 -26.25 10.07 -42.75
C HIS A 500 -26.40 11.52 -42.28
N ASN A 501 -26.94 12.35 -43.18
CA ASN A 501 -27.37 13.73 -42.95
C ASN A 501 -28.29 13.86 -41.72
N PHE A 502 -27.86 14.63 -40.72
CA PHE A 502 -28.75 15.29 -39.77
C PHE A 502 -28.67 16.81 -39.98
N ARG A 503 -29.67 17.34 -40.68
CA ARG A 503 -30.02 18.77 -40.61
C ARG A 503 -30.82 18.99 -39.34
N ASN A 504 -30.52 20.11 -38.68
CA ASN A 504 -31.22 20.75 -37.55
C ASN A 504 -30.83 20.27 -36.15
N PHE A 505 -29.72 20.82 -35.62
CA PHE A 505 -29.68 21.37 -34.26
C PHE A 505 -28.65 22.52 -34.25
N ARG A 506 -29.11 23.72 -33.89
CA ARG A 506 -28.26 24.90 -33.63
C ARG A 506 -27.91 24.91 -32.13
N THR A 507 -26.72 24.48 -31.74
CA THR A 507 -26.09 24.82 -30.44
C THR A 507 -24.56 24.71 -30.53
N PRO A 508 -23.79 25.53 -29.78
CA PRO A 508 -22.34 25.70 -29.96
C PRO A 508 -21.47 24.66 -29.23
N LEU A 509 -21.95 23.44 -28.98
CA LEU A 509 -21.21 22.42 -28.22
C LEU A 509 -20.32 21.50 -29.10
N ALA A 510 -20.46 21.55 -30.42
CA ALA A 510 -19.82 20.61 -31.35
C ALA A 510 -18.32 20.87 -31.59
N TYR A 511 -17.80 22.05 -31.23
CA TYR A 511 -16.41 22.43 -31.49
C TYR A 511 -15.40 21.98 -30.42
N LEU A 512 -15.87 21.47 -29.26
CA LEU A 512 -15.01 20.98 -28.17
C LEU A 512 -14.86 19.45 -28.13
N LEU A 513 -15.73 18.69 -28.81
CA LEU A 513 -15.70 17.22 -28.75
C LEU A 513 -14.77 16.57 -29.78
N ILE A 514 -14.60 17.20 -30.94
CA ILE A 514 -13.86 16.63 -32.07
C ILE A 514 -12.35 16.53 -31.79
N PRO A 515 -11.67 17.54 -31.19
CA PRO A 515 -10.25 17.42 -30.86
C PRO A 515 -9.96 16.33 -29.82
N THR A 516 -10.82 16.18 -28.83
CA THR A 516 -10.67 15.20 -27.74
C THR A 516 -10.84 13.76 -28.22
N ILE A 517 -11.77 13.53 -29.17
CA ILE A 517 -11.96 12.22 -29.80
C ILE A 517 -10.78 11.87 -30.71
N MET A 518 -10.26 12.86 -31.46
CA MET A 518 -9.08 12.65 -32.31
C MET A 518 -7.82 12.37 -31.49
N HIS A 519 -7.67 13.04 -30.33
CA HIS A 519 -6.55 12.82 -29.41
C HIS A 519 -6.60 11.42 -28.76
N ALA A 520 -7.78 10.97 -28.33
CA ALA A 520 -7.98 9.62 -27.80
C ALA A 520 -7.73 8.53 -28.85
N LEU A 521 -8.14 8.74 -30.10
CA LEU A 521 -7.87 7.82 -31.21
C LEU A 521 -6.38 7.76 -31.57
N SER A 522 -5.64 8.88 -31.49
CA SER A 522 -4.20 8.88 -31.71
C SER A 522 -3.43 8.11 -30.62
N ILE A 523 -3.83 8.23 -29.35
CA ILE A 523 -3.22 7.49 -28.24
C ILE A 523 -3.49 5.98 -28.37
N PHE A 524 -4.70 5.61 -28.78
CA PHE A 524 -5.07 4.21 -28.99
C PHE A 524 -4.28 3.57 -30.15
N MET A 525 -4.11 4.30 -31.26
CA MET A 525 -3.31 3.84 -32.41
C MET A 525 -1.82 3.73 -32.08
N LEU A 526 -1.26 4.66 -31.28
CA LEU A 526 0.13 4.59 -30.82
C LEU A 526 0.39 3.39 -29.92
N ASN A 527 -0.50 3.10 -28.97
CA ASN A 527 -0.40 1.93 -28.09
C ASN A 527 -0.52 0.61 -28.86
N ALA A 528 -1.43 0.53 -29.84
CA ALA A 528 -1.56 -0.65 -30.70
C ALA A 528 -0.31 -0.87 -31.57
N CYS A 529 0.28 0.20 -32.12
CA CYS A 529 1.53 0.12 -32.88
C CYS A 529 2.73 -0.29 -32.02
N MET A 530 2.85 0.22 -30.78
CA MET A 530 3.91 -0.19 -29.85
C MET A 530 3.80 -1.66 -29.46
N GLN A 531 2.59 -2.14 -29.15
CA GLN A 531 2.35 -3.56 -28.84
C GLN A 531 2.73 -4.48 -30.02
N LEU A 532 2.41 -4.07 -31.26
CA LEU A 532 2.82 -4.78 -32.47
C LEU A 532 4.34 -4.78 -32.71
N LEU A 533 5.03 -3.70 -32.35
CA LEU A 533 6.50 -3.59 -32.42
C LEU A 533 7.19 -4.49 -31.37
N ILE A 534 6.66 -4.54 -30.15
CA ILE A 534 7.16 -5.41 -29.07
C ILE A 534 6.94 -6.89 -29.39
N LEU A 535 5.81 -7.24 -30.02
CA LEU A 535 5.54 -8.61 -30.45
C LEU A 535 6.45 -9.04 -31.62
N ARG A 536 6.77 -8.13 -32.55
CA ARG A 536 7.71 -8.40 -33.64
C ARG A 536 9.16 -8.53 -33.17
N SER A 537 9.60 -7.72 -32.20
CA SER A 537 10.95 -7.82 -31.64
C SER A 537 11.16 -9.11 -30.85
N ARG A 538 10.15 -9.55 -30.07
CA ARG A 538 10.18 -10.85 -29.35
C ARG A 538 10.21 -12.05 -30.31
N ALA A 539 9.48 -12.01 -31.42
CA ALA A 539 9.55 -13.06 -32.44
C ALA A 539 10.92 -13.13 -33.14
N CYS A 540 11.57 -11.97 -33.37
CA CYS A 540 12.90 -11.91 -33.97
C CYS A 540 14.00 -12.46 -33.04
N LEU A 541 13.94 -12.14 -31.74
CA LEU A 541 14.87 -12.63 -30.71
C LEU A 541 14.76 -14.15 -30.49
N SER A 542 13.54 -14.70 -30.56
CA SER A 542 13.26 -16.15 -30.52
C SER A 542 13.87 -16.89 -31.71
N CYS A 543 13.78 -16.32 -32.92
CA CYS A 543 14.42 -16.90 -34.12
C CYS A 543 15.95 -16.84 -34.07
N MET A 544 16.56 -15.81 -33.46
CA MET A 544 18.03 -15.73 -33.35
C MET A 544 18.61 -16.73 -32.33
N HIS A 545 17.94 -16.97 -31.20
CA HIS A 545 18.37 -17.96 -30.21
C HIS A 545 18.28 -19.41 -30.75
N GLY A 546 17.25 -19.72 -31.55
CA GLY A 546 17.13 -21.03 -32.21
C GLY A 546 18.21 -21.32 -33.25
N SER A 547 18.82 -20.29 -33.84
CA SER A 547 19.87 -20.43 -34.85
C SER A 547 21.28 -20.54 -34.24
N LEU A 548 21.53 -19.93 -33.07
CA LEU A 548 22.83 -20.02 -32.38
C LEU A 548 23.04 -21.37 -31.68
N SER A 549 21.97 -21.99 -31.16
CA SER A 549 22.04 -23.32 -30.52
C SER A 549 22.41 -24.45 -31.50
N ARG A 550 22.13 -24.30 -32.80
CA ARG A 550 22.47 -25.31 -33.82
C ARG A 550 23.90 -25.21 -34.37
N CYS A 551 24.62 -24.10 -34.12
CA CYS A 551 26.02 -23.96 -34.53
C CYS A 551 27.04 -24.44 -33.49
N ALA A 552 26.64 -24.65 -32.23
CA ALA A 552 27.56 -25.03 -31.15
C ALA A 552 27.91 -26.53 -31.09
N HIS A 553 27.31 -27.39 -31.92
CA HIS A 553 27.52 -28.85 -31.87
C HIS A 553 28.57 -29.41 -32.85
N HIS A 554 29.41 -28.57 -33.48
CA HIS A 554 30.36 -29.02 -34.50
C HIS A 554 31.83 -28.61 -34.37
N LEU A 555 32.26 -28.12 -33.21
CA LEU A 555 33.67 -27.84 -32.97
C LEU A 555 34.07 -28.28 -31.56
N HIS A 556 34.44 -29.55 -31.39
CA HIS A 556 35.43 -29.96 -30.38
C HIS A 556 35.94 -31.38 -30.67
N SER A 557 36.96 -31.47 -31.54
CA SER A 557 37.89 -32.60 -31.58
C SER A 557 39.23 -32.12 -32.09
N CYS A 558 40.20 -31.90 -31.20
CA CYS A 558 41.62 -32.18 -31.41
C CYS A 558 42.45 -31.84 -30.16
N HIS A 559 43.22 -32.85 -29.75
CA HIS A 559 44.28 -32.94 -28.76
C HIS A 559 45.20 -31.71 -28.56
N PHE A 560 45.66 -31.49 -27.32
CA PHE A 560 47.02 -31.88 -26.90
C PHE A 560 47.17 -32.00 -25.38
N SER A 561 48.04 -32.94 -24.99
CA SER A 561 48.32 -33.43 -23.65
C SER A 561 49.63 -32.85 -23.10
N SER A 562 49.91 -33.14 -21.82
CA SER A 562 51.16 -33.01 -21.04
C SER A 562 51.41 -31.67 -20.33
N VAL A 563 51.95 -31.58 -19.11
CA VAL A 563 52.42 -32.51 -18.07
C VAL A 563 52.71 -31.67 -16.80
N LEU A 564 52.60 -32.29 -15.60
CA LEU A 564 53.18 -32.02 -14.25
C LEU A 564 53.96 -30.69 -14.01
N SER A 565 53.92 -30.00 -12.86
CA SER A 565 54.09 -30.48 -11.47
C SER A 565 53.86 -29.37 -10.41
N ARG A 566 53.40 -29.78 -9.22
CA ARG A 566 53.75 -29.33 -7.83
C ARG A 566 54.30 -27.90 -7.60
N ALA A 567 53.70 -27.14 -6.68
CA ALA A 567 54.12 -27.01 -5.26
C ALA A 567 53.50 -25.78 -4.55
N SER A 568 52.97 -26.04 -3.35
CA SER A 568 53.04 -25.27 -2.08
C SER A 568 52.83 -23.73 -2.02
N PHE A 569 51.86 -23.36 -1.17
CA PHE A 569 51.69 -22.19 -0.26
C PHE A 569 52.91 -21.25 -0.01
N PRO A 570 52.70 -19.99 0.48
CA PRO A 570 51.51 -19.44 1.16
C PRO A 570 50.57 -18.59 0.32
#